data_AF-A0A965UEW4-F1
#
_entry.id   AF-A0A965UEW4-F1
#
_cell.length_a   1.000
_cell.length_b   1.000
_cell.length_c   1.000
_cell.angle_alpha   90.00
_cell.angle_beta   90.00
_cell.angle_gamma   90.00
#
_symmetry.space_group_name_H-M   'P 1'
#
loop_
_entity.id
_entity.type
_entity.pdbx_description
1 polymer ?
#
loop_
_entity_poly.entity_id
_entity_poly.type
_entity_poly.pdbx_seq_one_letter_code
_entity_poly.pdbx_strand_id
1 'polypeptide(L)'
;MSTNNFAFENRCIVVQDDDFTFENVPKHLEYVQGCNRNYPSYYLDEYRNRFYMLDIVITAAYYSSACIDYTPDERYLDNFFTYDNDVEYIVNEIINDFKAYKFNKRELRKLVRQVHTAPLNDYKPFDALFEFLFALEKTEADKILDKIKADYGYTEVRKIANFCNGEALYEELKPQAV
;
A
#
# COMPACT_ATOMS: atom_id res chain seq x y z
N MET A 1 -8.32 8.23 27.23
CA MET A 1 -8.38 8.48 25.77
C MET A 1 -8.38 7.13 25.09
N SER A 2 -9.46 6.79 24.39
CA SER A 2 -9.50 5.59 23.54
C SER A 2 -8.40 5.69 22.51
N THR A 3 -7.60 4.65 22.36
CA THR A 3 -6.57 4.58 21.32
C THR A 3 -7.29 4.59 19.98
N ASN A 4 -6.98 5.53 19.09
CA ASN A 4 -7.58 5.59 17.75
C ASN A 4 -7.42 4.22 17.10
N ASN A 5 -8.54 3.57 16.77
CA ASN A 5 -8.47 2.25 16.17
C ASN A 5 -8.25 2.42 14.67
N PHE A 6 -7.01 2.41 14.25
CA PHE A 6 -6.71 2.39 12.82
C PHE A 6 -6.62 0.93 12.34
N ALA A 7 -7.07 0.65 11.12
CA ALA A 7 -6.94 -0.68 10.52
C ALA A 7 -5.80 -0.70 9.50
N PHE A 8 -4.58 -0.36 9.92
CA PHE A 8 -3.40 -0.39 9.04
C PHE A 8 -2.36 -1.44 9.45
N GLU A 9 -1.57 -1.87 8.47
CA GLU A 9 -0.60 -2.96 8.63
C GLU A 9 0.86 -2.52 8.55
N ASN A 10 1.16 -1.40 7.86
CA ASN A 10 2.53 -1.04 7.50
C ASN A 10 3.02 0.26 8.16
N ARG A 11 2.54 1.40 7.66
CA ARG A 11 2.88 2.75 8.13
C ARG A 11 1.60 3.49 8.43
N CYS A 12 1.66 4.48 9.31
CA CYS A 12 0.54 5.37 9.48
C CYS A 12 0.98 6.78 9.78
N ILE A 13 0.75 7.66 8.81
CA ILE A 13 0.85 9.10 9.01
C ILE A 13 -0.49 9.56 9.57
N VAL A 14 -0.47 9.99 10.83
CA VAL A 14 -1.68 10.36 11.56
C VAL A 14 -2.10 11.76 11.14
N VAL A 15 -3.30 11.82 10.58
CA VAL A 15 -4.04 13.05 10.34
C VAL A 15 -4.92 13.31 11.55
N GLN A 16 -4.69 14.43 12.24
CA GLN A 16 -5.46 14.80 13.43
C GLN A 16 -6.91 15.16 13.06
N ASP A 17 -7.81 15.11 14.06
CA ASP A 17 -9.23 15.46 13.87
C ASP A 17 -9.43 16.85 13.27
N ASP A 18 -8.69 17.84 13.77
CA ASP A 18 -8.78 19.21 13.28
C ASP A 18 -8.34 19.29 11.82
N ASP A 19 -7.21 18.66 11.46
CA ASP A 19 -6.72 18.66 10.09
C ASP A 19 -7.71 17.98 9.13
N PHE A 20 -8.30 16.86 9.56
CA PHE A 20 -9.30 16.15 8.78
C PHE A 20 -10.59 16.97 8.62
N THR A 21 -11.04 17.63 9.70
CA THR A 21 -12.28 18.41 9.74
C THR A 21 -12.17 19.72 8.96
N PHE A 22 -11.01 20.38 9.00
CA PHE A 22 -10.74 21.64 8.31
C PHE A 22 -10.12 21.43 6.91
N GLU A 23 -10.17 20.20 6.38
CA GLU A 23 -9.65 19.82 5.07
C GLU A 23 -8.17 20.21 4.87
N ASN A 24 -7.38 20.29 5.94
CA ASN A 24 -5.92 20.41 5.88
C ASN A 24 -5.31 19.04 5.61
N VAL A 25 -5.70 18.41 4.50
CA VAL A 25 -5.32 17.07 4.06
C VAL A 25 -5.13 17.03 2.55
N PRO A 26 -4.33 16.09 2.01
CA PRO A 26 -4.28 15.87 0.57
C PRO A 26 -5.68 15.55 0.01
N LYS A 27 -5.94 15.98 -1.23
CA LYS A 27 -7.25 15.78 -1.87
C LYS A 27 -7.53 14.28 -2.09
N HIS A 28 -8.74 13.84 -1.74
CA HIS A 28 -9.12 12.42 -1.76
C HIS A 28 -10.62 12.24 -2.05
N LEU A 29 -10.99 12.26 -3.33
CA LEU A 29 -12.40 12.26 -3.71
C LEU A 29 -12.99 10.87 -3.94
N GLU A 30 -12.17 9.93 -4.38
CA GLU A 30 -12.66 8.62 -4.79
C GLU A 30 -12.51 7.57 -3.69
N TYR A 31 -13.62 6.89 -3.43
CA TYR A 31 -13.72 5.80 -2.47
C TYR A 31 -13.06 4.52 -2.98
N VAL A 32 -12.26 3.88 -2.12
CA VAL A 32 -11.66 2.56 -2.39
C VAL A 32 -12.74 1.49 -2.29
N GLN A 33 -13.10 0.88 -3.43
CA GLN A 33 -14.12 -0.17 -3.43
C GLN A 33 -13.68 -1.39 -2.61
N GLY A 34 -14.60 -1.92 -1.80
CA GLY A 34 -14.34 -3.09 -0.96
C GLY A 34 -13.60 -2.82 0.34
N CYS A 35 -13.22 -1.55 0.63
CA CYS A 35 -12.66 -1.21 1.93
C CYS A 35 -13.68 -1.43 3.05
N ASN A 36 -13.20 -1.61 4.27
CA ASN A 36 -14.04 -1.89 5.41
C ASN A 36 -15.00 -0.70 5.64
N ARG A 37 -16.31 -0.97 5.71
CA ARG A 37 -17.32 0.07 5.95
C ARG A 37 -17.06 0.89 7.22
N ASN A 38 -16.42 0.31 8.22
CA ASN A 38 -16.07 0.98 9.47
C ASN A 38 -14.78 1.81 9.38
N TYR A 39 -13.97 1.57 8.35
CA TYR A 39 -12.71 2.26 8.06
C TYR A 39 -12.68 2.65 6.58
N PRO A 40 -13.52 3.62 6.17
CA PRO A 40 -13.60 4.00 4.77
C PRO A 40 -12.26 4.58 4.32
N SER A 41 -11.75 4.04 3.21
CA SER A 41 -10.52 4.48 2.56
C SER A 41 -10.84 5.24 1.28
N TYR A 42 -10.05 6.27 1.01
CA TYR A 42 -10.11 7.08 -0.20
C TYR A 42 -8.72 7.18 -0.83
N TYR A 43 -8.65 7.14 -2.15
CA TYR A 43 -7.39 7.35 -2.86
C TYR A 43 -6.92 8.78 -2.68
N LEU A 44 -5.61 8.99 -2.52
CA LEU A 44 -5.04 10.33 -2.64
C LEU A 44 -4.93 10.70 -4.13
N ASP A 45 -5.74 11.67 -4.57
CA ASP A 45 -5.96 11.99 -5.98
C ASP A 45 -4.65 12.29 -6.75
N GLU A 46 -3.68 12.94 -6.10
CA GLU A 46 -2.38 13.29 -6.70
C GLU A 46 -1.54 12.07 -7.08
N TYR A 47 -1.68 10.96 -6.35
CA TYR A 47 -0.86 9.76 -6.49
C TYR A 47 -1.60 8.60 -7.14
N ARG A 48 -2.82 8.84 -7.60
CA ARG A 48 -3.67 7.82 -8.21
C ARG A 48 -3.03 7.27 -9.48
N ASN A 49 -3.03 5.94 -9.64
CA ASN A 49 -2.41 5.23 -10.77
C ASN A 49 -0.91 5.51 -10.93
N ARG A 50 -0.23 6.00 -9.89
CA ARG A 50 1.21 6.24 -9.93
C ARG A 50 2.01 4.94 -9.86
N PHE A 51 1.41 3.91 -9.28
CA PHE A 51 2.00 2.62 -9.00
C PHE A 51 1.08 1.52 -9.56
N TYR A 52 1.67 0.35 -9.81
CA TYR A 52 0.94 -0.81 -10.33
C TYR A 52 0.49 -1.78 -9.23
N MET A 53 1.26 -1.87 -8.14
CA MET A 53 1.12 -2.89 -7.09
C MET A 53 0.52 -2.35 -5.80
N LEU A 54 0.31 -1.02 -5.71
CA LEU A 54 -0.20 -0.36 -4.52
C LEU A 54 -0.87 0.97 -4.88
N ASP A 55 -1.70 1.45 -3.97
CA ASP A 55 -2.26 2.80 -4.02
C ASP A 55 -2.01 3.53 -2.70
N ILE A 56 -1.75 4.84 -2.76
CA ILE A 56 -1.66 5.68 -1.56
C ILE A 56 -3.06 6.14 -1.20
N VAL A 57 -3.46 5.89 0.05
CA VAL A 57 -4.82 6.11 0.52
C VAL A 57 -4.83 6.89 1.84
N ILE A 58 -5.96 7.53 2.10
CA ILE A 58 -6.33 8.01 3.43
C ILE A 58 -7.48 7.17 3.95
N THR A 59 -7.31 6.59 5.13
CA THR A 59 -8.28 5.73 5.79
C THR A 59 -8.78 6.40 7.06
N ALA A 60 -10.08 6.66 7.15
CA ALA A 60 -10.65 7.22 8.37
C ALA A 60 -10.59 6.21 9.51
N ALA A 61 -10.19 6.65 10.70
CA ALA A 61 -10.24 5.81 11.89
C ALA A 61 -11.65 5.80 12.49
N TYR A 62 -11.93 4.75 13.27
CA TYR A 62 -13.20 4.64 13.99
C TYR A 62 -13.20 5.65 15.15
N TYR A 63 -14.07 6.67 15.06
CA TYR A 63 -14.34 7.78 16.00
C TYR A 63 -13.46 9.05 15.94
N SER A 64 -12.23 8.97 15.45
CA SER A 64 -11.35 10.14 15.37
C SER A 64 -10.12 9.85 14.51
N SER A 65 -9.66 10.88 13.80
CA SER A 65 -8.44 10.95 12.99
C SER A 65 -8.54 10.16 11.69
N ALA A 66 -7.52 10.32 10.85
CA ALA A 66 -7.32 9.48 9.69
C ALA A 66 -5.86 9.04 9.61
N CYS A 67 -5.63 8.02 8.80
CA CYS A 67 -4.32 7.46 8.56
C CYS A 67 -4.02 7.54 7.07
N ILE A 68 -2.88 8.14 6.71
CA ILE A 68 -2.36 8.06 5.34
C ILE A 68 -1.33 6.93 5.30
N ASP A 69 -1.56 5.99 4.39
CA ASP A 69 -0.72 4.82 4.14
C ASP A 69 -0.83 4.35 2.69
N TYR A 70 -0.41 3.12 2.39
CA TYR A 70 -0.68 2.48 1.11
C TYR A 70 -1.41 1.16 1.29
N THR A 71 -2.28 0.84 0.33
CA THR A 71 -2.98 -0.44 0.23
C THR A 71 -2.40 -1.26 -0.92
N PRO A 72 -2.17 -2.58 -0.75
CA PRO A 72 -1.78 -3.48 -1.84
C PRO A 72 -2.83 -3.53 -2.97
N ASP A 73 -2.39 -3.65 -4.22
CA ASP A 73 -3.26 -3.84 -5.39
C ASP A 73 -2.76 -5.00 -6.28
N GLU A 74 -3.48 -6.11 -6.26
CA GLU A 74 -3.16 -7.33 -7.02
C GLU A 74 -3.67 -7.30 -8.47
N ARG A 75 -4.55 -6.33 -8.81
CA ARG A 75 -5.26 -6.29 -10.11
C ARG A 75 -4.31 -6.26 -11.30
N TYR A 76 -3.15 -5.62 -11.16
CA TYR A 76 -2.12 -5.59 -12.20
C TYR A 76 -1.68 -7.00 -12.61
N LEU A 77 -1.37 -7.86 -11.63
CA LEU A 77 -0.95 -9.24 -11.89
C LEU A 77 -2.11 -10.13 -12.32
N ASP A 78 -3.29 -9.96 -11.73
CA ASP A 78 -4.49 -10.72 -12.12
C ASP A 78 -4.76 -10.60 -13.63
N ASN A 79 -4.59 -9.41 -14.20
CA ASN A 79 -4.77 -9.19 -15.64
C ASN A 79 -3.83 -10.02 -16.51
N PHE A 80 -2.61 -10.34 -16.06
CA PHE A 80 -1.69 -11.18 -16.81
C PHE A 80 -2.03 -12.66 -16.74
N PHE A 81 -2.48 -13.13 -15.57
CA PHE A 81 -2.71 -14.55 -15.31
C PHE A 81 -4.16 -15.00 -15.51
N THR A 82 -5.09 -14.07 -15.70
CA THR A 82 -6.49 -14.36 -16.09
C THR A 82 -6.60 -14.89 -17.53
N TYR A 83 -5.62 -14.57 -18.39
CA TYR A 83 -5.58 -15.00 -19.79
C TYR A 83 -4.42 -15.98 -20.02
N ASP A 84 -4.49 -16.75 -21.12
CA ASP A 84 -3.46 -17.72 -21.54
C ASP A 84 -2.26 -17.02 -22.19
N ASN A 85 -1.63 -16.13 -21.42
CA ASN A 85 -0.42 -15.43 -21.82
C ASN A 85 0.80 -16.32 -21.61
N ASP A 86 1.74 -16.28 -22.55
CA ASP A 86 3.01 -16.98 -22.36
C ASP A 86 3.95 -16.24 -21.37
N VAL A 87 4.85 -17.00 -20.77
CA VAL A 87 5.80 -16.49 -19.76
C VAL A 87 6.64 -15.32 -20.27
N GLU A 88 7.13 -15.36 -21.51
CA GLU A 88 8.03 -14.32 -22.01
C GLU A 88 7.27 -13.04 -22.35
N TYR A 89 6.02 -13.14 -22.80
CA TYR A 89 5.11 -12.00 -22.91
C TYR A 89 4.94 -11.30 -21.57
N ILE A 90 4.53 -12.02 -20.52
CA ILE A 90 4.32 -11.45 -19.17
C ILE A 90 5.61 -10.80 -18.65
N VAL A 91 6.76 -11.47 -18.79
CA VAL A 91 8.05 -10.92 -18.36
C VAL A 91 8.40 -9.62 -19.10
N ASN A 92 8.14 -9.54 -20.40
CA ASN A 92 8.46 -8.36 -21.20
C ASN A 92 7.57 -7.17 -20.84
N GLU A 93 6.27 -7.40 -20.62
CA GLU A 93 5.34 -6.34 -20.19
C GLU A 93 5.75 -5.79 -18.82
N ILE A 94 5.98 -6.66 -17.83
CA ILE A 94 6.45 -6.23 -16.51
C ILE A 94 7.78 -5.47 -16.62
N ILE A 95 8.72 -5.90 -17.46
CA ILE A 95 9.98 -5.16 -17.66
C ILE A 95 9.75 -3.75 -18.23
N ASN A 96 8.82 -3.60 -19.16
CA ASN A 96 8.51 -2.31 -19.76
C ASN A 96 7.81 -1.38 -18.77
N ASP A 97 6.85 -1.90 -18.01
CA ASP A 97 6.08 -1.13 -17.02
C ASP A 97 6.96 -0.70 -15.85
N PHE A 98 7.84 -1.59 -15.37
CA PHE A 98 8.75 -1.34 -14.26
C PHE A 98 10.11 -0.79 -14.70
N LYS A 99 10.26 -0.31 -15.94
CA LYS A 99 11.57 0.15 -16.49
C LYS A 99 12.26 1.25 -15.69
N ALA A 100 11.51 2.00 -14.88
CA ALA A 100 12.04 3.03 -13.99
C ALA A 100 12.77 2.44 -12.76
N TYR A 101 12.50 1.19 -12.41
CA TYR A 101 13.05 0.51 -11.25
C TYR A 101 14.24 -0.38 -11.64
N LYS A 102 15.19 -0.52 -10.72
CA LYS A 102 16.32 -1.44 -10.89
C LYS A 102 16.00 -2.76 -10.20
N PHE A 103 15.91 -3.83 -10.99
CA PHE A 103 15.62 -5.18 -10.48
C PHE A 103 16.31 -6.27 -11.31
N ASN A 104 16.35 -7.48 -10.76
CA ASN A 104 16.97 -8.63 -11.40
C ASN A 104 16.02 -9.31 -12.39
N LYS A 105 16.21 -9.07 -13.69
CA LYS A 105 15.39 -9.67 -14.77
C LYS A 105 15.37 -11.20 -14.76
N ARG A 106 16.46 -11.85 -14.31
CA ARG A 106 16.52 -13.32 -14.21
C ARG A 106 15.64 -13.83 -13.07
N GLU A 107 15.59 -13.11 -11.97
CA GLU A 107 14.73 -13.40 -10.83
C GLU A 107 13.26 -13.20 -11.18
N LEU A 108 12.90 -12.08 -11.81
CA LEU A 108 11.55 -11.86 -12.34
C LEU A 108 11.09 -13.03 -13.24
N ARG A 109 11.91 -13.41 -14.23
CA ARG A 109 11.59 -14.53 -15.12
C ARG A 109 11.40 -15.84 -14.35
N LYS A 110 12.20 -16.07 -13.30
CA LYS A 110 12.05 -17.26 -12.44
C LYS A 110 10.70 -17.23 -11.71
N LEU A 111 10.34 -16.10 -11.11
CA LEU A 111 9.08 -15.94 -10.37
C LEU A 111 7.87 -16.12 -11.29
N VAL A 112 7.85 -15.46 -12.45
CA VAL A 112 6.77 -15.63 -13.44
C VAL A 112 6.63 -17.08 -13.89
N ARG A 113 7.74 -17.79 -14.14
CA ARG A 113 7.71 -19.24 -14.47
C ARG A 113 7.12 -20.07 -13.33
N GLN A 114 7.45 -19.75 -12.08
CA GLN A 114 6.91 -20.47 -10.92
C GLN A 114 5.40 -20.30 -10.83
N VAL A 115 4.87 -19.09 -11.04
CA VAL A 115 3.41 -18.85 -11.12
C VAL A 115 2.79 -19.64 -12.26
N HIS A 116 3.36 -19.58 -13.46
CA HIS A 116 2.83 -20.24 -14.65
C HIS A 116 2.76 -21.77 -14.51
N THR A 117 3.70 -22.37 -13.78
CA THR A 117 3.74 -23.82 -13.53
C THR A 117 3.07 -24.24 -12.21
N ALA A 118 2.52 -23.30 -11.44
CA ALA A 118 1.95 -23.58 -10.13
C ALA A 118 0.70 -24.48 -10.27
N PRO A 119 0.52 -25.47 -9.38
CA PRO A 119 -0.73 -26.22 -9.31
C PRO A 119 -1.92 -25.28 -9.04
N LEU A 120 -3.10 -25.64 -9.57
CA LEU A 120 -4.34 -24.96 -9.18
C LEU A 120 -4.48 -24.97 -7.65
N ASN A 121 -4.64 -23.77 -7.07
CA ASN A 121 -4.71 -23.46 -5.63
C ASN A 121 -3.39 -23.27 -4.87
N ASP A 122 -2.22 -23.34 -5.50
CA ASP A 122 -0.97 -22.90 -4.86
C ASP A 122 -0.71 -21.42 -5.18
N TYR A 123 -1.12 -20.54 -4.26
CA TYR A 123 -0.98 -19.09 -4.42
C TYR A 123 0.40 -18.57 -4.01
N LYS A 124 1.24 -19.38 -3.36
CA LYS A 124 2.56 -18.92 -2.87
C LYS A 124 3.47 -18.35 -3.97
N PRO A 125 3.53 -18.93 -5.19
CA PRO A 125 4.31 -18.33 -6.26
C PRO A 125 3.78 -16.96 -6.69
N PHE A 126 2.46 -16.77 -6.66
CA PHE A 126 1.81 -15.50 -6.98
C PHE A 126 2.16 -14.46 -5.92
N ASP A 127 2.01 -14.80 -4.64
CA ASP A 127 2.38 -13.94 -3.50
C ASP A 127 3.86 -13.52 -3.59
N ALA A 128 4.76 -14.45 -3.93
CA ALA A 128 6.18 -14.14 -4.07
C ALA A 128 6.48 -13.19 -5.25
N LEU A 129 5.77 -13.32 -6.37
CA LEU A 129 5.88 -12.38 -7.48
C LEU A 129 5.31 -11.00 -7.10
N PHE A 130 4.16 -11.00 -6.42
CA PHE A 130 3.53 -9.80 -5.90
C PHE A 130 4.46 -9.05 -4.96
N GLU A 131 4.98 -9.71 -3.92
CA GLU A 131 5.91 -9.12 -2.95
C GLU A 131 7.17 -8.56 -3.62
N PHE A 132 7.70 -9.28 -4.62
CA PHE A 132 8.87 -8.83 -5.37
C PHE A 132 8.61 -7.50 -6.09
N LEU A 133 7.48 -7.36 -6.79
CA LEU A 133 7.14 -6.13 -7.51
C LEU A 133 6.71 -5.02 -6.56
N PHE A 134 5.92 -5.36 -5.54
CA PHE A 134 5.49 -4.44 -4.49
C PHE A 134 6.67 -3.77 -3.80
N ALA A 135 7.73 -4.53 -3.47
CA ALA A 135 8.92 -4.00 -2.82
C ALA A 135 9.64 -2.91 -3.66
N LEU A 136 9.56 -2.99 -4.99
CA LEU A 136 10.15 -1.98 -5.88
C LEU A 136 9.42 -0.64 -5.74
N GLU A 137 8.10 -0.66 -5.74
CA GLU A 137 7.27 0.56 -5.66
C GLU A 137 7.18 1.10 -4.25
N LYS A 138 7.15 0.22 -3.25
CA LYS A 138 7.10 0.57 -1.82
C LYS A 138 8.18 1.58 -1.45
N THR A 139 9.39 1.44 -2.00
CA THR A 139 10.50 2.38 -1.73
C THR A 139 10.19 3.81 -2.18
N GLU A 140 9.51 3.98 -3.31
CA GLU A 140 9.09 5.29 -3.81
C GLU A 140 7.82 5.78 -3.11
N ALA A 141 6.87 4.89 -2.82
CA ALA A 141 5.70 5.21 -2.01
C ALA A 141 6.11 5.71 -0.63
N ASP A 142 7.11 5.09 0.00
CA ASP A 142 7.62 5.48 1.30
C ASP A 142 8.18 6.91 1.30
N LYS A 143 8.84 7.34 0.21
CA LYS A 143 9.32 8.72 0.04
C LYS A 143 8.18 9.71 -0.10
N ILE A 144 7.10 9.32 -0.78
CA ILE A 144 5.91 10.17 -0.92
C ILE A 144 5.24 10.35 0.44
N LEU A 145 5.07 9.26 1.20
CA LEU A 145 4.57 9.31 2.56
C LEU A 145 5.46 10.22 3.45
N ASP A 146 6.79 10.08 3.39
CA ASP A 146 7.71 10.96 4.12
C ASP A 146 7.54 12.43 3.75
N LYS A 147 7.33 12.71 2.45
CA LYS A 147 7.06 14.07 1.98
C LYS A 147 5.73 14.61 2.50
N ILE A 148 4.63 13.85 2.43
CA ILE A 148 3.33 14.24 2.98
C ILE A 148 3.46 14.57 4.47
N LYS A 149 4.16 13.70 5.22
CA LYS A 149 4.44 13.92 6.64
C LYS A 149 5.14 15.26 6.89
N ALA A 150 6.17 15.57 6.10
CA ALA A 150 6.93 16.80 6.23
C ALA A 150 6.13 18.05 5.80
N ASP A 151 5.41 17.99 4.68
CA ASP A 151 4.67 19.11 4.10
C ASP A 151 3.50 19.54 5.00
N TYR A 152 2.84 18.59 5.67
CA TYR A 152 1.70 18.85 6.54
C TYR A 152 2.05 18.88 8.04
N GLY A 153 3.29 18.52 8.42
CA GLY A 153 3.71 18.48 9.82
C GLY A 153 3.06 17.35 10.64
N TYR A 154 2.63 16.28 9.98
CA TYR A 154 1.99 15.14 10.63
C TYR A 154 2.97 14.28 11.43
N THR A 155 2.43 13.49 12.35
CA THR A 155 3.19 12.46 13.08
C THR A 155 3.02 11.11 12.43
N GLU A 156 3.99 10.22 12.64
CA GLU A 156 3.92 8.84 12.16
C GLU A 156 3.89 7.89 13.34
N VAL A 157 3.03 6.88 13.26
CA VAL A 157 2.87 5.87 14.31
C VAL A 157 3.06 4.48 13.73
N ARG A 158 3.56 3.55 14.55
CA ARG A 158 3.61 2.12 14.24
C ARG A 158 2.70 1.33 15.16
N LYS A 159 2.09 0.26 14.66
CA LYS A 159 1.33 -0.68 15.48
C LYS A 159 2.28 -1.50 16.34
N ILE A 160 2.06 -1.52 17.65
CA ILE A 160 2.89 -2.28 18.60
C ILE A 160 2.14 -3.44 19.26
N ALA A 161 0.82 -3.41 19.30
CA ALA A 161 -0.01 -4.52 19.75
C ALA A 161 -1.39 -4.48 19.09
N ASN A 162 -2.03 -5.64 19.02
CA ASN A 162 -3.43 -5.79 18.62
C ASN A 162 -4.15 -6.59 19.71
N PHE A 163 -5.31 -6.11 20.14
CA PHE A 163 -6.11 -6.72 21.18
C PHE A 163 -7.21 -7.60 20.58
N CYS A 164 -7.76 -8.51 21.38
CA CYS A 164 -8.79 -9.46 20.94
C CYS A 164 -10.11 -8.78 20.50
N ASN A 165 -10.34 -7.54 20.91
CA ASN A 165 -11.49 -6.72 20.49
C ASN A 165 -11.23 -5.95 19.18
N GLY A 166 -10.07 -6.16 18.54
CA GLY A 166 -9.67 -5.48 17.31
C GLY A 166 -9.14 -4.06 17.51
N GLU A 167 -8.95 -3.60 18.76
CA GLU A 167 -8.24 -2.36 19.05
C GLU A 167 -6.73 -2.56 18.94
N ALA A 168 -6.02 -1.53 18.52
CA ALA A 168 -4.57 -1.56 18.39
C ALA A 168 -3.87 -0.49 19.23
N LEU A 169 -2.72 -0.85 19.78
CA LEU A 169 -1.81 0.10 20.41
C LEU A 169 -0.84 0.64 19.36
N TYR A 170 -0.61 1.94 19.43
CA TYR A 170 0.25 2.67 18.53
C TYR A 170 1.35 3.37 19.31
N GLU A 171 2.55 3.37 18.74
CA GLU A 171 3.70 4.11 19.25
C GLU A 171 4.13 5.13 18.20
N GLU A 172 4.32 6.38 18.61
CA GLU A 172 4.87 7.42 17.77
C GLU A 172 6.32 7.12 17.41
N LEU A 173 6.62 7.16 16.11
CA LEU A 173 7.98 7.08 15.61
C LEU A 173 8.66 8.42 15.84
N LYS A 174 9.43 8.51 16.92
CA LYS A 174 10.27 9.68 17.18
C LYS A 174 11.24 9.89 16.01
N PRO A 175 11.44 11.13 15.55
CA PRO A 175 12.49 11.41 14.58
C PRO A 175 13.83 10.94 15.16
N GLN A 176 14.59 10.14 14.39
CA GLN A 176 15.96 9.82 14.76
C GLN A 176 16.71 11.14 14.88
N ALA A 177 17.22 11.45 16.07
CA ALA A 177 18.12 12.57 16.27
C ALA A 177 19.34 12.36 15.36
N VAL A 178 19.56 13.32 14.45
CA VAL A 178 20.72 13.38 13.55
C VAL A 178 21.98 13.66 14.35
#